data_AF-A0A066XDY6-F1
#
_entry.id   AF-A0A066XDY6-F1
#
_cell.length_a   1.000
_cell.length_b   1.000
_cell.length_c   1.000
_cell.angle_alpha   90.00
_cell.angle_beta   90.00
_cell.angle_gamma   90.00
#
_symmetry.space_group_name_H-M   'P 1'
#
loop_
_entity.id
_entity.type
_entity.pdbx_description
1 polymer ?
#
loop_
_entity_poly.entity_id
_entity_poly.type
_entity_poly.pdbx_seq_one_letter_code
_entity_poly.pdbx_strand_id
1 'polypeptide(L)'
;MVAFTKSLLGAIILCLATVTAASEDGLEDMVPRTFTDANGTTSTIHVNRRLQFTQGNEGTRPARVSKRIAFSSGRVEWCGEQAEDPATDFSTSAPSAADCQALVNSLGSQNGFWTVQPNDFSSDGWARIVSSGSCSFAARYADSGSAGNPMRIGTNDIRFYTTRYGGLSKDGKLGLQGTVQCSNAEKMLFVTWGLLHS
;
A
#
# COMPACT_ATOMS: atom_id res chain seq x y z
N MET A 1 7.33 78.25 9.43
CA MET A 1 8.47 77.37 9.11
C MET A 1 8.16 76.00 9.68
N VAL A 2 8.48 74.95 8.91
CA VAL A 2 8.34 73.50 9.17
C VAL A 2 6.97 72.88 8.83
N ALA A 3 6.95 72.29 7.63
CA ALA A 3 6.00 71.29 7.16
C ALA A 3 6.51 69.89 7.54
N PHE A 4 5.62 68.98 7.92
CA PHE A 4 5.93 67.55 8.04
C PHE A 4 4.92 66.74 7.24
N THR A 5 5.33 66.35 6.04
CA THR A 5 4.74 65.29 5.22
C THR A 5 5.13 63.94 5.82
N LYS A 6 4.16 63.05 6.06
CA LYS A 6 4.43 61.63 6.34
C LYS A 6 3.73 60.77 5.30
N SER A 7 4.55 60.18 4.44
CA SER A 7 4.22 59.16 3.45
C SER A 7 3.69 57.90 4.15
N LEU A 8 2.56 57.36 3.70
CA LEU A 8 2.10 56.03 4.07
C LEU A 8 2.48 55.06 2.95
N LEU A 9 3.44 54.17 3.22
CA LEU A 9 3.79 53.05 2.33
C LEU A 9 2.75 51.94 2.47
N GLY A 10 2.29 51.42 1.33
CA GLY A 10 1.42 50.25 1.25
C GLY A 10 2.16 48.94 1.53
N ALA A 11 1.48 48.00 2.19
CA ALA A 11 1.93 46.62 2.35
C ALA A 11 1.13 45.73 1.40
N ILE A 12 1.80 45.18 0.38
CA ILE A 12 1.27 44.10 -0.47
C ILE A 12 1.58 42.79 0.25
N ILE A 13 0.56 42.10 0.73
CA ILE A 13 0.66 40.76 1.31
C ILE A 13 0.67 39.78 0.13
N LEU A 14 1.84 39.21 -0.17
CA LEU A 14 1.99 38.13 -1.13
C LEU A 14 1.69 36.80 -0.41
N CYS A 15 0.46 36.28 -0.56
CA CYS A 15 0.14 34.92 -0.12
C CYS A 15 0.85 33.91 -1.04
N LEU A 16 1.96 33.34 -0.56
CA LEU A 16 2.56 32.15 -1.17
C LEU A 16 1.64 30.95 -0.88
N ALA A 17 0.92 30.48 -1.90
CA ALA A 17 0.32 29.16 -1.88
C ALA A 17 1.44 28.12 -2.03
N THR A 18 1.79 27.44 -0.94
CA THR A 18 2.67 26.27 -0.98
C THR A 18 1.88 25.12 -1.60
N VAL A 19 2.12 24.86 -2.88
CA VAL A 19 1.69 23.61 -3.52
C VAL A 19 2.59 22.51 -2.96
N THR A 20 2.08 21.71 -2.04
CA THR A 20 2.73 20.45 -1.63
C THR A 20 2.64 19.50 -2.82
N ALA A 21 3.72 19.39 -3.59
CA ALA A 21 3.89 18.26 -4.50
C ALA A 21 3.89 16.99 -3.65
N ALA A 22 2.91 16.11 -3.86
CA ALA A 22 3.00 14.76 -3.32
C ALA A 22 4.28 14.15 -3.88
N SER A 23 5.19 13.74 -3.00
CA SER A 23 6.43 13.09 -3.41
C SER A 23 6.09 11.77 -4.11
N GLU A 24 6.42 11.64 -5.39
CA GLU A 24 6.32 10.40 -6.20
C GLU A 24 7.32 9.31 -5.76
N ASP A 25 7.93 9.49 -4.59
CA ASP A 25 8.95 8.61 -4.03
C ASP A 25 8.40 7.19 -3.83
N GLY A 26 8.91 6.25 -4.62
CA GLY A 26 8.46 4.85 -4.66
C GLY A 26 7.63 4.45 -5.88
N LEU A 27 7.11 5.39 -6.67
CA LEU A 27 6.51 5.09 -7.97
C LEU A 27 7.56 4.89 -9.07
N GLU A 28 8.70 5.57 -8.96
CA GLU A 28 9.84 5.44 -9.86
C GLU A 28 10.39 4.00 -9.95
N ASP A 29 10.14 3.19 -8.92
CA ASP A 29 10.55 1.79 -8.89
C ASP A 29 9.47 0.82 -9.41
N MET A 30 8.30 1.31 -9.80
CA MET A 30 7.19 0.50 -10.31
C MET A 30 7.37 0.22 -11.80
N VAL A 31 7.76 -1.00 -12.15
CA VAL A 31 8.02 -1.41 -13.55
C VAL A 31 6.90 -2.29 -14.09
N PRO A 32 6.51 -2.13 -15.37
CA PRO A 32 5.46 -2.94 -15.96
C PRO A 32 5.87 -4.41 -16.01
N ARG A 33 4.94 -5.28 -15.63
CA ARG A 33 5.02 -6.73 -15.68
C ARG A 33 3.73 -7.26 -16.28
N THR A 34 3.86 -8.13 -17.27
CA THR A 34 2.72 -8.78 -17.89
C THR A 34 2.39 -10.08 -17.17
N PHE A 35 1.13 -10.26 -16.85
CA PHE A 35 0.56 -11.44 -16.24
C PHE A 35 -0.44 -12.04 -17.22
N THR A 36 -0.44 -13.36 -17.33
CA THR A 36 -1.42 -14.09 -18.14
C THR A 36 -2.35 -14.83 -17.19
N ASP A 37 -3.65 -14.60 -17.33
CA ASP A 37 -4.66 -15.32 -16.57
C ASP A 37 -4.85 -16.76 -17.09
N ALA A 38 -5.74 -17.52 -16.46
CA ALA A 38 -6.03 -18.90 -16.85
C ALA A 38 -6.71 -19.02 -18.24
N ASN A 39 -7.26 -17.92 -18.77
CA ASN A 39 -7.93 -17.86 -20.07
C ASN A 39 -7.00 -17.38 -21.20
N GLY A 40 -5.72 -17.10 -20.89
CA GLY A 40 -4.76 -16.57 -21.86
C GLY A 40 -4.85 -15.05 -22.05
N THR A 41 -5.68 -14.35 -21.28
CA THR A 41 -5.76 -12.89 -21.32
C THR A 41 -4.55 -12.30 -20.62
N THR A 42 -3.85 -11.40 -21.31
CA THR A 42 -2.72 -10.68 -20.73
C THR A 42 -3.17 -9.39 -20.08
N SER A 43 -2.63 -9.09 -18.91
CA SER A 43 -2.80 -7.82 -18.20
C SER A 43 -1.45 -7.28 -17.77
N THR A 44 -1.27 -5.98 -17.84
CA THR A 44 -0.04 -5.31 -17.38
C THR A 44 -0.33 -4.60 -16.06
N ILE A 45 0.43 -4.96 -15.03
CA ILE A 45 0.48 -4.22 -13.76
C ILE A 45 1.91 -3.75 -13.54
N HIS A 46 2.07 -2.72 -12.74
CA HIS A 46 3.38 -2.27 -12.31
C HIS A 46 3.74 -2.97 -11.00
N VAL A 47 4.96 -3.48 -10.91
CA VAL A 47 5.48 -4.18 -9.74
C VAL A 47 6.73 -3.44 -9.30
N ASN A 48 6.91 -3.27 -7.99
CA ASN A 48 8.12 -2.66 -7.47
C ASN A 48 9.34 -3.53 -7.79
N ARG A 49 10.26 -3.02 -8.61
CA ARG A 49 11.45 -3.75 -9.08
C ARG A 49 12.43 -4.11 -7.98
N ARG A 50 12.38 -3.41 -6.83
CA ARG A 50 13.22 -3.71 -5.66
C ARG A 50 12.75 -4.96 -4.92
N LEU A 51 11.46 -5.28 -5.03
CA LEU A 51 10.87 -6.40 -4.31
C LEU A 51 11.07 -7.72 -5.06
N GLN A 52 11.64 -8.70 -4.35
CA GLN A 52 11.78 -10.04 -4.88
C GLN A 52 10.46 -10.82 -4.73
N PHE A 53 9.88 -11.22 -5.86
CA PHE A 53 8.76 -12.15 -5.88
C PHE A 53 9.25 -13.60 -5.74
N THR A 54 8.67 -14.32 -4.78
CA THR A 54 8.88 -15.75 -4.59
C THR A 54 7.61 -16.49 -4.97
N GLN A 55 7.69 -17.33 -6.00
CA GLN A 55 6.57 -18.16 -6.41
C GLN A 55 6.22 -19.18 -5.32
N GLY A 56 4.94 -19.25 -4.96
CA GLY A 56 4.42 -20.19 -3.99
C GLY A 56 3.83 -21.43 -4.67
N ASN A 57 3.97 -22.58 -4.00
CA ASN A 57 3.39 -23.85 -4.45
C ASN A 57 1.98 -24.11 -3.88
N GLU A 58 1.47 -23.23 -3.01
CA GLU A 58 0.18 -23.43 -2.35
C GLU A 58 -0.99 -23.18 -3.33
N GLY A 59 -1.89 -24.16 -3.42
CA GLY A 59 -2.92 -24.30 -4.45
C GLY A 59 -4.06 -23.26 -4.40
N THR A 60 -5.11 -23.50 -5.19
CA THR A 60 -6.27 -22.63 -5.45
C THR A 60 -7.14 -22.23 -4.25
N ARG A 61 -6.74 -22.56 -3.01
CA ARG A 61 -7.39 -22.07 -1.80
C ARG A 61 -6.51 -21.01 -1.14
N PRO A 62 -7.09 -19.97 -0.51
CA PRO A 62 -6.35 -19.14 0.42
C PRO A 62 -5.88 -20.07 1.56
N ALA A 63 -4.67 -20.60 1.45
CA ALA A 63 -3.98 -21.14 2.60
C ALA A 63 -3.88 -20.01 3.62
N ARG A 64 -4.07 -20.35 4.91
CA ARG A 64 -4.03 -19.40 6.02
C ARG A 64 -2.87 -18.45 5.78
N VAL A 65 -3.12 -17.16 5.92
CA VAL A 65 -2.12 -16.09 5.72
C VAL A 65 -1.12 -16.11 6.87
N SER A 66 -0.44 -17.22 7.04
CA SER A 66 0.48 -17.44 8.14
C SER A 66 1.84 -16.88 7.72
N LYS A 67 2.26 -15.83 8.45
CA LYS A 67 3.61 -15.26 8.51
C LYS A 67 3.89 -14.11 7.53
N ARG A 68 3.13 -13.01 7.66
CA ARG A 68 3.53 -11.71 7.08
C ARG A 68 4.80 -11.16 7.68
N ILE A 69 5.19 -11.59 8.87
CA ILE A 69 6.51 -11.32 9.44
C ILE A 69 7.16 -12.67 9.75
N ALA A 70 8.42 -12.83 9.38
CA ALA A 70 9.20 -14.00 9.74
C ALA A 70 9.67 -13.86 11.20
N PHE A 71 9.29 -14.79 12.05
CA PHE A 71 9.82 -14.90 13.41
C PHE A 71 10.94 -15.96 13.42
N SER A 72 12.00 -15.71 14.20
CA SER A 72 13.17 -16.60 14.32
C SER A 72 12.95 -17.76 15.30
N SER A 73 11.97 -17.65 16.19
CA SER A 73 11.68 -18.61 17.25
C SER A 73 10.20 -18.51 17.64
N GLY A 74 9.45 -19.60 17.54
CA GLY A 74 8.05 -19.63 17.95
C GLY A 74 7.30 -20.86 17.43
N ARG A 75 6.64 -21.60 18.34
CA ARG A 75 5.78 -22.75 17.96
C ARG A 75 4.38 -22.34 17.53
N VAL A 76 3.98 -21.09 17.80
CA VAL A 76 2.69 -20.51 17.40
C VAL A 76 2.98 -19.13 16.82
N GLU A 77 3.01 -19.06 15.49
CA GLU A 77 3.16 -17.83 14.73
C GLU A 77 1.87 -17.59 13.97
N TRP A 78 1.25 -16.43 14.15
CA TRP A 78 0.04 -16.08 13.43
C TRP A 78 0.05 -14.60 13.08
N CYS A 79 -0.62 -14.26 11.98
CA CYS A 79 -1.00 -12.89 11.69
C CYS A 79 -2.51 -12.85 11.52
N GLY A 80 -3.17 -11.85 12.07
CA GLY A 80 -4.60 -11.64 11.91
C GLY A 80 -4.96 -11.51 10.43
N GLU A 81 -6.11 -12.05 10.04
CA GLU A 81 -6.59 -11.98 8.66
C GLU A 81 -7.38 -10.70 8.39
N GLN A 82 -7.83 -9.99 9.43
CA GLN A 82 -8.75 -8.87 9.32
C GLN A 82 -8.24 -7.67 10.11
N ALA A 83 -8.38 -6.49 9.52
CA ALA A 83 -8.51 -5.25 10.29
C ALA A 83 -10.00 -5.15 10.63
N GLU A 84 -10.35 -5.10 11.92
CA GLU A 84 -11.76 -5.09 12.35
C GLU A 84 -12.54 -3.93 11.70
N ASP A 85 -11.90 -2.76 11.54
CA ASP A 85 -12.43 -1.60 10.84
C ASP A 85 -11.33 -0.87 10.05
N PRO A 86 -11.12 -1.15 8.74
CA PRO A 86 -10.16 -0.40 7.95
C PRO A 86 -10.64 1.06 7.80
N ALA A 87 -9.70 2.00 7.93
CA ALA A 87 -9.98 3.39 7.64
C ALA A 87 -10.23 3.55 6.13
N THR A 88 -11.33 4.23 5.79
CA THR A 88 -11.77 4.45 4.41
C THR A 88 -11.44 5.86 3.94
N ASP A 89 -11.11 5.99 2.66
CA ASP A 89 -10.98 7.26 1.96
C ASP A 89 -11.74 7.17 0.62
N PHE A 90 -12.69 8.08 0.43
CA PHE A 90 -13.49 8.19 -0.79
C PHE A 90 -13.30 9.55 -1.46
N SER A 91 -12.28 10.30 -1.06
CA SER A 91 -11.95 11.60 -1.64
C SER A 91 -11.47 11.46 -3.09
N THR A 92 -11.27 12.60 -3.75
CA THR A 92 -10.66 12.63 -5.09
C THR A 92 -9.26 12.02 -5.11
N SER A 93 -8.57 12.05 -3.97
CA SER A 93 -7.23 11.49 -3.78
C SER A 93 -7.22 9.98 -3.53
N ALA A 94 -8.39 9.34 -3.37
CA ALA A 94 -8.48 7.89 -3.31
C ALA A 94 -8.32 7.25 -4.70
N PRO A 95 -7.82 6.00 -4.78
CA PRO A 95 -7.75 5.28 -6.05
C PRO A 95 -9.14 4.93 -6.58
N SER A 96 -9.21 4.67 -7.88
CA SER A 96 -10.40 4.12 -8.53
C SER A 96 -10.67 2.70 -8.04
N ALA A 97 -11.92 2.43 -7.65
CA ALA A 97 -12.37 1.09 -7.29
C ALA A 97 -12.23 0.10 -8.46
N ALA A 98 -12.45 0.57 -9.70
CA ALA A 98 -12.29 -0.25 -10.90
C ALA A 98 -10.83 -0.63 -11.13
N ASP A 99 -9.90 0.29 -10.87
CA ASP A 99 -8.46 0.03 -11.00
C ASP A 99 -7.98 -0.97 -9.94
N CYS A 100 -8.50 -0.87 -8.70
CA CYS A 100 -8.22 -1.84 -7.66
C CYS A 100 -8.76 -3.24 -8.01
N GLN A 101 -9.95 -3.33 -8.61
CA GLN A 101 -10.46 -4.62 -9.10
C GLN A 101 -9.63 -5.15 -10.28
N ALA A 102 -9.21 -4.27 -11.20
CA ALA A 102 -8.35 -4.64 -12.32
C ALA A 102 -6.99 -5.16 -11.84
N LEU A 103 -6.42 -4.57 -10.79
CA LEU A 103 -5.19 -5.05 -10.13
C LEU A 103 -5.34 -6.50 -9.66
N VAL A 104 -6.44 -6.81 -8.95
CA VAL A 104 -6.75 -8.17 -8.47
C VAL A 104 -6.90 -9.15 -9.62
N ASN A 105 -7.65 -8.78 -10.66
CA ASN A 105 -7.88 -9.63 -11.81
C ASN A 105 -6.57 -9.92 -12.55
N SER A 106 -5.69 -8.92 -12.66
CA SER A 106 -4.41 -9.02 -13.35
C SER A 106 -3.42 -9.95 -12.65
N LEU A 107 -3.52 -10.11 -11.32
CA LEU A 107 -2.72 -11.10 -10.60
C LEU A 107 -3.06 -12.55 -11.00
N GLY A 108 -4.18 -12.77 -11.70
CA GLY A 108 -4.56 -14.05 -12.30
C GLY A 108 -4.50 -15.21 -11.31
N SER A 109 -3.88 -16.32 -11.72
CA SER A 109 -3.61 -17.50 -10.89
C SER A 109 -2.24 -17.49 -10.22
N GLN A 110 -1.48 -16.38 -10.28
CA GLN A 110 -0.14 -16.35 -9.71
C GLN A 110 -0.19 -16.43 -8.19
N ASN A 111 0.47 -17.44 -7.65
CA ASN A 111 0.59 -17.65 -6.21
C ASN A 111 2.04 -17.40 -5.79
N GLY A 112 2.20 -16.66 -4.69
CA GLY A 112 3.51 -16.29 -4.19
C GLY A 112 3.43 -15.07 -3.29
N PHE A 113 4.59 -14.55 -2.94
CA PHE A 113 4.73 -13.37 -2.09
C PHE A 113 5.93 -12.53 -2.49
N TRP A 114 5.83 -11.23 -2.21
CA TRP A 114 6.95 -10.31 -2.21
C TRP A 114 7.55 -10.25 -0.81
N THR A 115 8.87 -10.23 -0.73
CA THR A 115 9.57 -9.89 0.53
C THR A 115 9.92 -8.41 0.52
N VAL A 116 9.40 -7.69 1.50
CA VAL A 116 9.65 -6.27 1.76
C VAL A 116 10.69 -6.16 2.87
N GLN A 117 11.82 -5.54 2.55
CA GLN A 117 12.92 -5.27 3.48
C GLN A 117 12.77 -3.88 4.11
N PRO A 118 13.41 -3.62 5.26
CA PRO A 118 13.36 -2.31 5.92
C PRO A 118 13.82 -1.12 5.06
N ASN A 119 14.63 -1.36 4.03
CA ASN A 119 15.10 -0.35 3.08
C ASN A 119 14.21 -0.19 1.83
N ASP A 120 13.11 -0.93 1.73
CA ASP A 120 12.17 -0.86 0.59
C ASP A 120 11.05 0.16 0.80
N PHE A 121 10.96 0.80 1.97
CA PHE A 121 9.96 1.82 2.25
C PHE A 121 10.40 3.18 1.69
N SER A 122 9.46 3.87 1.05
CA SER A 122 9.63 5.26 0.62
C SER A 122 9.63 6.23 1.79
N SER A 123 9.93 7.50 1.52
CA SER A 123 9.86 8.58 2.51
C SER A 123 8.48 8.78 3.15
N ASP A 124 7.39 8.40 2.47
CA ASP A 124 6.02 8.37 3.01
C ASP A 124 5.76 7.18 3.98
N GLY A 125 6.77 6.33 4.18
CA GLY A 125 6.74 5.15 5.04
C GLY A 125 6.06 3.94 4.41
N TRP A 126 5.62 4.02 3.15
CA TRP A 126 4.99 2.91 2.44
C TRP A 126 5.95 2.19 1.51
N ALA A 127 5.86 0.87 1.49
CA ALA A 127 6.40 0.05 0.42
C ALA A 127 5.23 -0.27 -0.52
N ARG A 128 5.24 0.31 -1.72
CA ARG A 128 4.30 -0.04 -2.80
C ARG A 128 4.73 -1.39 -3.38
N ILE A 129 3.81 -2.34 -3.47
CA ILE A 129 4.10 -3.71 -3.93
C ILE A 129 3.70 -3.88 -5.39
N VAL A 130 2.43 -3.59 -5.70
CA VAL A 130 1.87 -3.66 -7.05
C VAL A 130 0.91 -2.51 -7.30
N SER A 131 0.80 -2.07 -8.55
CA SER A 131 -0.09 -0.99 -8.98
C SER A 131 -0.74 -1.28 -10.33
N SER A 132 -1.99 -0.83 -10.49
CA SER A 132 -2.73 -0.85 -11.76
C SER A 132 -3.58 0.40 -11.83
N GLY A 133 -3.51 1.14 -12.95
CA GLY A 133 -4.16 2.45 -13.06
C GLY A 133 -3.80 3.36 -11.88
N SER A 134 -4.81 3.93 -11.23
CA SER A 134 -4.68 4.75 -10.02
C SER A 134 -4.51 3.97 -8.71
N CYS A 135 -4.62 2.63 -8.72
CA CYS A 135 -4.61 1.83 -7.49
C CYS A 135 -3.26 1.19 -7.22
N SER A 136 -2.71 1.41 -6.03
CA SER A 136 -1.54 0.74 -5.49
C SER A 136 -1.88 -0.05 -4.24
N PHE A 137 -1.46 -1.32 -4.19
CA PHE A 137 -1.42 -2.06 -2.94
C PHE A 137 -0.07 -1.80 -2.26
N ALA A 138 -0.12 -1.29 -1.03
CA ALA A 138 1.05 -0.90 -0.26
C ALA A 138 1.03 -1.51 1.16
N ALA A 139 2.20 -1.61 1.79
CA ALA A 139 2.33 -1.98 3.20
C ALA A 139 3.32 -1.09 3.94
N ARG A 140 3.15 -0.96 5.26
CA ARG A 140 4.06 -0.26 6.18
C ARG A 140 4.06 -0.93 7.55
N TYR A 141 5.11 -0.70 8.34
CA TYR A 141 5.06 -1.03 9.77
C TYR A 141 4.10 -0.10 10.49
N ALA A 142 3.31 -0.62 11.42
CA ALA A 142 2.39 0.21 12.20
C ALA A 142 3.02 0.75 13.50
N ASP A 143 4.17 0.21 13.90
CA ASP A 143 4.89 0.58 15.11
C ASP A 143 6.41 0.41 14.97
N SER A 144 7.16 1.07 15.86
CA SER A 144 8.63 1.01 15.87
C SER A 144 9.18 -0.37 16.26
N GLY A 145 8.42 -1.18 17.01
CA GLY A 145 8.83 -2.55 17.38
C GLY A 145 8.86 -3.49 16.18
N SER A 146 8.08 -3.18 15.14
CA SER A 146 8.08 -3.91 13.87
C SER A 146 9.13 -3.43 12.89
N ALA A 147 9.59 -2.18 13.03
CA ALA A 147 10.62 -1.61 12.17
C ALA A 147 11.89 -2.48 12.20
N GLY A 148 12.36 -2.90 11.04
CA GLY A 148 13.54 -3.76 10.90
C GLY A 148 13.24 -5.24 10.64
N ASN A 149 11.99 -5.71 10.71
CA ASN A 149 11.65 -7.11 10.45
C ASN A 149 11.18 -7.29 9.00
N PRO A 150 11.80 -8.17 8.18
CA PRO A 150 11.33 -8.43 6.83
C PRO A 150 9.85 -8.86 6.81
N MET A 151 9.10 -8.30 5.86
CA MET A 151 7.66 -8.54 5.71
C MET A 151 7.38 -9.33 4.43
N ARG A 152 6.42 -10.24 4.47
CA ARG A 152 5.92 -10.98 3.31
C ARG A 152 4.50 -10.53 3.00
N ILE A 153 4.32 -10.03 1.79
CA ILE A 153 3.00 -9.66 1.24
C ILE A 153 2.69 -10.63 0.12
N GLY A 154 1.65 -11.45 0.29
CA GLY A 154 1.23 -12.44 -0.69
C GLY A 154 0.32 -11.88 -1.79
N THR A 155 0.26 -12.55 -2.93
CA THR A 155 -0.80 -12.28 -3.92
C THR A 155 -2.18 -12.51 -3.33
N ASN A 156 -2.31 -13.46 -2.41
CA ASN A 156 -3.56 -13.71 -1.67
C ASN A 156 -3.93 -12.59 -0.70
N ASP A 157 -2.97 -11.86 -0.11
CA ASP A 157 -3.28 -10.68 0.71
C ASP A 157 -3.98 -9.63 -0.13
N ILE A 158 -3.41 -9.33 -1.29
CA ILE A 158 -3.94 -8.31 -2.22
C ILE A 158 -5.34 -8.73 -2.69
N ARG A 159 -5.51 -9.98 -3.13
CA ARG A 159 -6.82 -10.50 -3.54
C ARG A 159 -7.83 -10.43 -2.40
N PHE A 160 -7.44 -10.88 -1.21
CA PHE A 160 -8.32 -10.97 -0.05
C PHE A 160 -8.81 -9.58 0.39
N TYR A 161 -7.89 -8.65 0.65
CA TYR A 161 -8.26 -7.33 1.15
C TYR A 161 -9.05 -6.53 0.13
N THR A 162 -8.60 -6.50 -1.12
CA THR A 162 -9.30 -5.74 -2.16
C THR A 162 -10.69 -6.32 -2.44
N THR A 163 -10.84 -7.65 -2.50
CA THR A 163 -12.15 -8.28 -2.74
C THR A 163 -13.08 -8.14 -1.54
N ARG A 164 -12.57 -8.40 -0.33
CA ARG A 164 -13.36 -8.33 0.90
C ARG A 164 -13.98 -6.96 1.11
N TYR A 165 -13.20 -5.91 0.85
CA TYR A 165 -13.63 -4.54 1.10
C TYR A 165 -14.09 -3.81 -0.16
N GLY A 166 -14.12 -4.46 -1.34
CA GLY A 166 -14.59 -3.84 -2.58
C GLY A 166 -16.03 -3.32 -2.52
N GLY A 167 -16.87 -3.96 -1.71
CA GLY A 167 -18.25 -3.51 -1.43
C GLY A 167 -18.35 -2.19 -0.66
N LEU A 168 -17.25 -1.68 -0.11
CA LEU A 168 -17.21 -0.38 0.56
C LEU A 168 -17.01 0.79 -0.41
N SER A 169 -16.78 0.53 -1.69
CA SER A 169 -16.54 1.60 -2.67
C SER A 169 -17.69 2.61 -2.71
N LYS A 170 -17.33 3.88 -2.86
CA LYS A 170 -18.27 5.00 -2.94
C LYS A 170 -17.82 5.97 -4.02
N ASP A 171 -18.76 6.42 -4.85
CA ASP A 171 -18.48 7.35 -5.96
C ASP A 171 -17.35 6.88 -6.89
N GLY A 172 -17.22 5.56 -7.06
CA GLY A 172 -16.17 4.93 -7.86
C GLY A 172 -14.77 4.92 -7.21
N LYS A 173 -14.66 5.31 -5.94
CA LYS A 173 -13.40 5.38 -5.18
C LYS A 173 -13.28 4.28 -4.13
N LEU A 174 -12.05 3.84 -3.86
CA LEU A 174 -11.75 2.81 -2.86
C LEU A 174 -10.37 3.00 -2.22
N GLY A 175 -10.21 4.05 -1.42
CA GLY A 175 -9.05 4.19 -0.53
C GLY A 175 -9.30 3.43 0.77
N LEU A 176 -8.34 2.59 1.16
CA LEU A 176 -8.46 1.77 2.37
C LEU A 176 -7.10 1.62 3.04
N GLN A 177 -7.08 1.58 4.37
CA GLN A 177 -5.94 1.08 5.12
C GLN A 177 -6.38 0.30 6.34
N GLY A 178 -5.69 -0.78 6.65
CA GLY A 178 -6.00 -1.63 7.79
C GLY A 178 -4.74 -2.16 8.44
N THR A 179 -4.75 -2.24 9.77
CA THR A 179 -3.64 -2.81 10.53
C THR A 179 -3.97 -4.24 10.94
N VAL A 180 -3.00 -5.13 10.77
CA VAL A 180 -3.06 -6.50 11.25
C VAL A 180 -1.96 -6.75 12.26
N GLN A 181 -2.33 -7.50 13.29
CA GLN A 181 -1.41 -7.96 14.31
C GLN A 181 -0.73 -9.25 13.84
N CYS A 182 0.58 -9.35 14.01
CA CYS A 182 1.38 -10.55 13.84
C CYS A 182 2.03 -10.89 15.18
N SER A 183 1.89 -12.11 15.66
CA SER A 183 2.40 -12.50 16.98
C SER A 183 3.07 -13.87 16.92
N ASN A 184 4.17 -13.98 17.65
CA ASN A 184 4.68 -15.24 18.17
C ASN A 184 4.53 -15.26 19.71
N ALA A 185 4.97 -16.32 20.35
CA ALA A 185 4.95 -16.45 21.81
C ALA A 185 5.80 -15.41 22.57
N GLU A 186 6.62 -14.61 21.87
CA GLU A 186 7.61 -13.70 22.46
C GLU A 186 7.27 -12.23 22.23
N LYS A 187 6.71 -11.89 21.07
CA LYS A 187 6.46 -10.51 20.64
C LYS A 187 5.22 -10.40 19.77
N MET A 188 4.65 -9.20 19.80
CA MET A 188 3.54 -8.76 18.97
C MET A 188 4.04 -7.62 18.09
N LEU A 189 3.80 -7.76 16.79
CA LEU A 189 4.22 -6.84 15.72
C LEU A 189 2.99 -6.45 14.90
N PHE A 190 3.07 -5.35 14.18
CA PHE A 190 1.93 -4.79 13.46
C PHE A 190 2.31 -4.36 12.05
N VAL A 191 1.48 -4.77 11.10
CA VAL A 191 1.60 -4.42 9.68
C VAL A 191 0.36 -3.66 9.26
N THR A 192 0.52 -2.50 8.66
CA THR A 192 -0.57 -1.79 7.99
C THR A 192 -0.48 -2.05 6.49
N TRP A 193 -1.58 -2.48 5.89
CA TRP A 193 -1.76 -2.55 4.44
C TRP A 193 -2.65 -1.41 3.97
N GLY A 194 -2.59 -1.07 2.68
CA GLY A 194 -3.49 -0.08 2.10
C GLY A 194 -3.71 -0.21 0.59
N LEU A 195 -4.89 0.23 0.15
CA LEU A 195 -5.21 0.59 -1.22
C LEU A 195 -5.07 2.11 -1.33
N LEU A 196 -3.98 2.54 -1.96
CA LEU A 196 -3.58 3.93 -2.04
C LEU A 196 -3.61 4.39 -3.49
N HIS A 197 -3.66 5.70 -3.70
CA HIS A 197 -3.41 6.26 -5.02
C HIS A 197 -1.97 5.92 -5.43
N SER A 198 -1.78 5.42 -6.66
CA SER A 198 -0.48 5.36 -7.32
C SER A 198 0.03 6.76 -7.51
#